data_AF-A0A938SN44-F1
#
_entry.id   AF-A0A938SN44-F1
#
_cell.length_a   1.000
_cell.length_b   1.000
_cell.length_c   1.000
_cell.angle_alpha   90.00
_cell.angle_beta   90.00
_cell.angle_gamma   90.00
#
_symmetry.space_group_name_H-M   'P 1'
#
loop_
_entity.id
_entity.type
_entity.pdbx_description
1 polymer ?
#
loop_
_entity_poly.entity_id
_entity_poly.type
_entity_poly.pdbx_seq_one_letter_code
_entity_poly.pdbx_strand_id
1 'polypeptide(L)'
;MVIPVLVEPISANQFRAATGEPLRLEAEGPTRDEAIEKLRRLIDSRIAAGAEFIDIPVRTEAHPLGPFAGILRNDPLVAPWMEAMAEYREQTDGNSGAS
;
A
#
# COMPACT_ATOMS: atom_id res chain seq x y z
N MET A 1 18.49 -8.76 0.26
CA MET A 1 17.07 -8.65 0.62
C MET A 1 16.94 -7.70 1.81
N VAL A 2 15.89 -6.88 1.85
CA VAL A 2 15.58 -5.99 2.97
C VAL A 2 14.12 -6.22 3.35
N ILE A 3 13.85 -6.46 4.63
CA ILE A 3 12.48 -6.64 5.13
C ILE A 3 12.08 -5.33 5.84
N PRO A 4 10.99 -4.67 5.43
CA PRO A 4 10.47 -3.53 6.17
C PRO A 4 9.96 -4.00 7.53
N VAL A 5 10.36 -3.30 8.59
CA VAL A 5 9.92 -3.56 9.96
C VAL A 5 9.29 -2.31 10.54
N LEU A 6 8.18 -2.48 11.24
CA LEU A 6 7.55 -1.42 12.03
C LEU A 6 8.27 -1.35 13.36
N VAL A 7 8.71 -0.16 13.77
CA VAL A 7 9.33 0.05 15.09
C VAL A 7 8.61 1.18 15.80
N GLU A 8 8.06 0.89 16.97
CA GLU A 8 7.20 1.82 17.72
C GLU A 8 7.59 1.85 19.19
N PRO A 9 7.56 3.03 19.85
CA PRO A 9 7.60 3.09 21.30
C PRO A 9 6.29 2.51 21.87
N ILE A 10 6.39 1.64 22.87
CA ILE A 10 5.21 1.05 23.54
C ILE A 10 5.07 1.47 25.00
N SER A 11 6.16 1.93 25.62
CA SER A 11 6.16 2.55 26.95
C SER A 11 7.42 3.40 27.14
N ALA A 12 7.59 3.99 28.34
CA ALA A 12 8.81 4.72 28.67
C ALA A 12 10.02 3.78 28.62
N ASN A 13 11.00 4.09 27.76
CA ASN A 13 12.19 3.27 27.51
C ASN A 13 11.85 1.84 27.05
N GLN A 14 10.84 1.68 26.20
CA GLN A 14 10.52 0.40 25.59
C GLN A 14 10.03 0.58 24.15
N PHE A 15 10.58 -0.22 23.25
CA PHE A 15 10.28 -0.23 21.83
C PHE A 15 9.89 -1.64 21.41
N ARG A 16 8.96 -1.74 20.46
CA ARG A 16 8.59 -2.98 19.77
C ARG A 16 8.97 -2.86 18.31
N ALA A 17 9.68 -3.86 17.79
CA ALA A 17 9.95 -4.05 16.37
C ALA A 17 9.13 -5.24 15.87
N ALA A 18 8.40 -5.08 14.76
CA ALA A 18 7.52 -6.11 14.22
C ALA A 18 7.61 -6.22 12.70
N THR A 19 7.40 -7.44 12.20
CA THR A 19 7.26 -7.77 10.77
C THR A 19 5.79 -8.01 10.43
N GLY A 20 5.41 -7.72 9.18
CA GLY A 20 4.12 -8.14 8.63
C GLY A 20 4.12 -9.62 8.21
N GLU A 21 3.08 -10.01 7.47
CA GLU A 21 3.12 -11.26 6.69
C GLU A 21 4.29 -11.22 5.70
N PRO A 22 4.97 -12.36 5.44
CA PRO A 22 4.66 -13.72 5.90
C PRO A 22 5.29 -14.12 7.24
N LEU A 23 6.03 -13.24 7.91
CA LEU A 23 6.85 -13.61 9.07
C LEU A 23 6.08 -13.54 10.39
N ARG A 24 5.28 -12.48 10.60
CA ARG A 24 4.54 -12.20 11.85
C ARG A 24 5.40 -12.42 13.11
N LEU A 25 6.61 -11.89 13.09
CA LEU A 25 7.54 -11.86 14.22
C LEU A 25 7.53 -10.47 14.86
N GLU A 26 7.63 -10.43 16.18
CA GLU A 26 7.81 -9.21 16.96
C GLU A 26 8.85 -9.42 18.06
N ALA A 27 9.52 -8.33 18.44
CA ALA A 27 10.46 -8.32 19.55
C ALA A 27 10.49 -6.95 20.23
N GLU A 28 10.75 -6.95 21.54
CA GLU A 28 10.78 -5.74 22.35
C GLU A 28 12.16 -5.49 22.97
N GLY A 29 12.55 -4.23 23.09
CA GLY A 29 13.81 -3.81 23.67
C GLY A 29 13.73 -2.45 24.36
N PRO A 30 14.63 -2.16 25.31
CA PRO A 30 14.67 -0.87 26.00
C PRO A 30 15.05 0.29 25.06
N THR A 31 15.69 -0.04 23.94
CA THR A 31 16.02 0.89 22.87
C THR A 31 15.49 0.39 21.53
N ARG A 32 15.35 1.31 20.59
CA ARG A 32 15.04 1.02 19.19
C ARG A 32 15.96 -0.08 18.62
N ASP A 33 17.26 0.07 18.81
CA ASP A 33 18.25 -0.82 18.21
C ASP A 33 18.25 -2.20 18.86
N GLU A 34 18.01 -2.29 20.17
CA GLU A 34 17.87 -3.59 20.84
C GLU A 34 16.62 -4.36 20.41
N ALA A 35 15.49 -3.67 20.18
CA ALA A 35 14.29 -4.29 19.63
C ALA A 35 14.54 -4.85 18.22
N ILE A 36 15.23 -4.08 17.37
CA ILE A 36 15.61 -4.51 16.02
C ILE A 36 16.57 -5.71 16.07
N GLU A 37 17.59 -5.69 16.94
CA GLU A 37 18.56 -6.78 17.04
C GLU A 37 17.92 -8.08 17.57
N LYS A 38 16.97 -7.98 18.50
CA LYS A 38 16.18 -9.14 18.93
C LYS A 38 15.31 -9.68 17.80
N LEU A 39 14.66 -8.81 17.03
CA LEU A 39 13.86 -9.22 15.87
C LEU A 39 14.73 -9.91 14.81
N ARG A 40 15.94 -9.39 14.55
CA ARG A 40 16.91 -10.02 13.64
C ARG A 40 17.25 -11.44 14.08
N ARG A 41 17.54 -11.64 15.37
CA ARG A 41 17.82 -12.98 15.92
C ARG A 41 16.65 -13.96 15.76
N LEU A 42 15.40 -13.49 15.86
CA LEU A 42 14.23 -14.34 15.60
C LEU A 42 14.16 -14.77 14.13
N ILE A 43 14.46 -13.85 13.20
CA ILE A 43 14.53 -14.15 11.76
C ILE A 43 15.66 -15.15 11.48
N ASP A 44 16.86 -14.90 12.02
CA ASP A 44 18.02 -15.78 11.84
C ASP A 44 17.77 -17.18 12.39
N SER A 45 17.11 -17.28 13.55
CA SER A 45 16.70 -18.57 14.14
C SER A 45 15.75 -19.34 13.22
N ARG A 46 14.79 -18.64 12.59
CA ARG A 46 13.85 -19.25 11.66
C ARG A 46 14.54 -19.73 10.38
N ILE A 47 15.49 -18.96 9.86
CA ILE A 47 16.32 -19.36 8.71
C ILE A 47 17.18 -20.58 9.08
N ALA A 48 17.82 -20.57 10.26
CA ALA A 48 18.62 -21.69 10.74
C ALA A 48 17.79 -22.97 10.94
N ALA A 49 16.49 -22.83 11.24
CA ALA A 49 15.53 -23.93 11.31
C ALA A 49 15.04 -24.43 9.93
N GLY A 50 15.54 -23.86 8.83
CA GLY A 50 15.24 -24.28 7.46
C GLY A 50 14.18 -23.43 6.74
N ALA A 51 13.79 -22.28 7.29
CA ALA A 51 12.95 -21.34 6.53
C ALA A 51 13.76 -20.63 5.45
N GLU A 52 13.17 -20.47 4.28
CA GLU A 52 13.78 -19.78 3.14
C GLU A 52 12.90 -18.61 2.68
N PHE A 53 13.56 -17.54 2.24
CA PHE A 53 12.88 -16.43 1.57
C PHE A 53 12.95 -16.64 0.07
N ILE A 54 11.79 -16.77 -0.57
CA ILE A 54 11.66 -16.97 -2.00
C ILE A 54 10.79 -15.85 -2.57
N ASP A 55 11.35 -15.08 -3.49
CA ASP A 55 10.62 -14.07 -4.24
C ASP A 55 9.82 -14.76 -5.36
N ILE A 56 8.50 -14.59 -5.35
CA ILE A 56 7.65 -15.02 -6.46
C ILE A 56 7.38 -13.80 -7.34
N PRO A 57 7.96 -13.73 -8.57
CA PRO A 57 7.70 -12.62 -9.46
C PRO A 57 6.24 -12.66 -9.92
N VAL A 58 5.45 -11.68 -9.48
CA VAL A 58 4.09 -11.47 -9.98
C VAL A 58 4.17 -10.60 -11.22
N ARG A 59 3.67 -11.10 -12.36
CA ARG A 59 3.56 -10.30 -13.58
C ARG A 59 2.45 -9.28 -13.38
N THR A 60 2.83 -8.01 -13.16
CA THR A 60 1.93 -6.90 -13.43
C THR A 60 1.98 -6.66 -14.92
N GLU A 61 1.14 -7.38 -15.68
CA GLU A 61 0.93 -6.98 -17.07
C GLU A 61 0.46 -5.52 -17.06
N ALA A 62 1.10 -4.69 -17.89
CA ALA A 62 0.63 -3.32 -18.07
C ALA A 62 -0.85 -3.42 -18.45
N HIS A 63 -1.71 -2.69 -17.72
CA HIS A 63 -3.14 -2.69 -18.01
C HIS A 63 -3.32 -2.44 -19.52
N PRO A 64 -4.15 -3.21 -20.25
CA PRO A 64 -4.25 -3.08 -21.71
C PRO A 64 -4.58 -1.65 -22.16
N LEU A 65 -5.22 -0.86 -21.29
CA LEU A 65 -5.52 0.56 -21.53
C LEU A 65 -4.48 1.55 -20.99
N GLY A 66 -3.40 1.08 -20.37
CA GLY A 66 -2.29 1.89 -19.88
C GLY A 66 -1.70 2.84 -20.92
N PRO A 67 -1.49 2.40 -22.19
CA PRO A 67 -1.05 3.29 -23.27
C PRO A 67 -2.04 4.43 -23.59
N PHE A 68 -3.31 4.28 -23.23
CA PHE A 68 -4.36 5.26 -23.49
C PHE A 68 -4.65 6.16 -22.28
N ALA A 69 -3.99 5.93 -21.14
CA ALA A 69 -4.19 6.75 -19.95
C ALA A 69 -3.73 8.20 -20.20
N GLY A 70 -4.68 9.14 -20.14
CA GLY A 70 -4.41 10.57 -20.30
C GLY A 70 -4.33 11.07 -21.74
N ILE A 71 -4.66 10.26 -22.76
CA ILE A 71 -4.68 10.71 -24.17
C ILE A 71 -5.61 11.89 -24.42
N LEU A 72 -6.66 12.03 -23.59
CA LEU A 72 -7.66 13.08 -23.69
C LEU A 72 -7.37 14.31 -22.80
N ARG A 73 -6.24 14.32 -22.06
CA ARG A 73 -5.96 15.38 -21.07
C ARG A 73 -5.96 16.79 -21.68
N ASN A 74 -5.48 16.92 -22.91
CA ASN A 74 -5.35 18.20 -23.61
C ASN A 74 -6.32 18.32 -24.79
N ASP A 75 -7.29 17.42 -24.91
CA ASP A 75 -8.28 17.50 -25.97
C ASP A 75 -9.21 18.70 -25.66
N PRO A 76 -9.28 19.70 -26.56
CA PRO A 76 -10.06 20.91 -26.32
C PRO A 76 -11.57 20.65 -26.21
N LEU A 77 -12.05 19.47 -26.62
CA LEU A 77 -13.46 19.09 -26.53
C LEU A 77 -13.82 18.46 -25.18
N VAL A 78 -12.86 18.02 -24.39
CA VAL A 78 -13.13 17.30 -23.13
C VAL A 78 -13.71 18.23 -22.07
N ALA A 79 -13.15 19.43 -21.89
CA ALA A 79 -13.67 20.37 -20.90
C ALA A 79 -15.11 20.83 -21.24
N PRO A 80 -15.43 21.26 -22.48
CA PRO A 80 -16.80 21.56 -22.87
C PRO A 80 -17.76 20.35 -22.75
N TRP A 81 -17.29 19.15 -23.09
CA TRP A 81 -18.10 17.94 -22.94
C TRP A 81 -18.40 17.63 -21.47
N MET A 82 -17.42 17.78 -20.57
CA MET A 82 -17.62 17.60 -19.13
C MET A 82 -18.62 18.60 -18.55
N GLU A 83 -18.56 19.86 -18.98
CA GLU A 83 -19.50 20.92 -18.59
C GLU A 83 -20.92 20.58 -19.06
N ALA A 84 -21.10 20.23 -20.34
CA ALA A 84 -22.39 19.82 -20.89
C ALA A 84 -22.96 18.56 -20.18
N MET A 85 -22.11 17.60 -19.85
CA MET A 85 -22.52 16.40 -19.08
C MET A 85 -22.92 16.75 -17.64
N ALA A 86 -22.30 17.75 -17.02
CA ALA A 86 -22.67 18.22 -15.69
C ALA A 86 -24.04 18.91 -15.73
N GLU A 87 -24.26 19.82 -16.67
CA GLU A 87 -25.57 20.48 -16.89
C GLU A 87 -26.68 19.47 -17.16
N TYR A 88 -26.40 18.44 -17.98
CA TYR A 88 -27.37 17.38 -18.26
C TYR A 88 -27.72 16.57 -17.01
N ARG A 89 -26.74 16.22 -16.17
CA ARG A 89 -26.98 15.52 -14.91
C ARG A 89 -27.81 16.36 -13.96
N GLU A 90 -27.52 17.66 -13.84
CA GLU A 90 -28.33 18.56 -13.00
C GLU A 90 -29.79 18.62 -13.47
N GLN A 91 -30.02 18.65 -14.78
CA GLN A 91 -31.38 18.65 -15.36
C GLN A 91 -32.10 17.31 -15.16
N THR A 92 -31.40 16.18 -15.27
CA THR A 92 -32.01 14.84 -15.16
C THR A 92 -32.17 14.36 -13.72
N ASP A 93 -31.17 14.59 -12.87
CA ASP A 93 -31.24 14.29 -11.44
C ASP A 93 -32.16 15.30 -10.72
N GLY A 94 -32.20 16.57 -11.16
CA GLY A 94 -33.16 17.58 -10.68
C GLY A 94 -34.60 17.34 -11.11
N ASN A 95 -34.83 16.64 -12.24
CA ASN A 95 -36.17 16.24 -12.71
C ASN A 95 -36.63 14.88 -12.16
N SER A 96 -35.83 14.21 -11.32
CA SER A 96 -36.21 12.95 -10.67
C SER A 96 -37.03 13.15 -9.38
N GLY A 97 -37.60 14.35 -9.18
CA GLY A 97 -38.32 14.75 -7.96
C GLY A 97 -39.61 15.56 -8.15
N ALA A 98 -40.22 15.56 -9.35
CA ALA A 98 -41.55 16.12 -9.54
C ALA A 98 -42.42 15.11 -10.32
N SER A 99 -43.43 14.61 -9.63
CA SER A 99 -44.53 13.80 -10.16
C SER A 99 -45.34 14.54 -11.22
#